data_AF-A0A941VPB3-F1
#
_entry.id   AF-A0A941VPB3-F1
#
_cell.length_a   1.000
_cell.length_b   1.000
_cell.length_c   1.000
_cell.angle_alpha   90.00
_cell.angle_beta   90.00
_cell.angle_gamma   90.00
#
_symmetry.space_group_name_H-M   'P 1'
#
loop_
_entity.id
_entity.type
_entity.pdbx_description
1 polymer ?
#
loop_
_entity_poly.entity_id
_entity_poly.type
_entity_poly.pdbx_seq_one_letter_code
_entity_poly.pdbx_strand_id
1 'polypeptide(L)'
;MAALSAGRDTRPDAGNTVYYERHRPERTLLYQIIAEYYPAFLDLMSAQGRALPVNVQREFEDYLRCGRLEQVSCGCAVSAATRRNW
;
A
#
# COMPACT_ATOMS: atom_id res chain seq x y z
N MET A 1 41.84 -24.36 19.65
CA MET A 1 41.29 -23.11 19.11
C MET A 1 39.77 -23.23 19.06
N ALA A 2 39.09 -22.91 20.17
CA ALA A 2 37.63 -22.91 20.22
C ALA A 2 37.12 -21.61 19.60
N ALA A 3 36.24 -21.72 18.60
CA ALA A 3 35.61 -20.58 17.97
C ALA A 3 34.70 -19.86 18.97
N LEU A 4 34.90 -18.55 19.15
CA LEU A 4 33.95 -17.71 19.88
C LEU A 4 32.67 -17.57 19.03
N SER A 5 31.59 -18.18 19.50
CA SER A 5 30.25 -17.98 18.98
C SER A 5 29.77 -16.56 19.34
N ALA A 6 29.73 -15.66 18.36
CA ALA A 6 29.07 -14.36 18.49
C ALA A 6 27.55 -14.54 18.32
N GLY A 7 26.90 -15.11 19.34
CA GLY A 7 25.45 -15.06 19.50
C GLY A 7 25.06 -13.65 19.92
N ARG A 8 24.40 -12.90 19.03
CA ARG A 8 23.80 -11.60 19.38
C ARG A 8 22.50 -11.91 20.13
N ASP A 9 22.58 -11.95 21.45
CA ASP A 9 21.42 -12.13 22.34
C ASP A 9 20.50 -10.91 22.23
N THR A 10 19.52 -10.98 21.32
CA THR A 10 18.40 -10.05 21.30
C THR A 10 17.37 -10.54 22.31
N ARG A 11 17.60 -10.25 23.59
CA ARG A 11 16.60 -10.44 24.63
C ARG A 11 15.44 -9.47 24.34
N PRO A 12 14.21 -9.93 24.06
CA PRO A 12 13.10 -9.03 23.84
C PRO A 12 12.76 -8.38 25.19
N ASP A 13 12.91 -7.06 25.25
CA ASP A 13 12.45 -6.24 26.36
C ASP A 13 10.92 -6.32 26.39
N ALA A 14 10.40 -6.99 27.42
CA ALA A 14 8.97 -7.20 27.65
C ALA A 14 8.36 -5.88 28.14
N GLY A 15 8.14 -4.94 27.22
CA GLY A 15 7.66 -3.60 27.53
C GLY A 15 7.12 -2.88 26.31
N ASN A 16 6.00 -3.36 25.77
CA ASN A 16 5.18 -2.67 24.78
C ASN A 16 5.81 -2.46 23.39
N THR A 17 6.14 -3.56 22.71
CA THR A 17 6.30 -3.52 21.24
C THR A 17 4.93 -3.35 20.61
N VAL A 18 4.55 -2.12 20.25
CA VAL A 18 3.36 -1.88 19.41
C VAL A 18 3.64 -2.53 18.06
N TYR A 19 3.06 -3.69 17.82
CA TYR A 19 3.15 -4.36 16.54
C TYR A 19 2.42 -3.52 15.49
N TYR A 20 3.13 -3.12 14.44
CA TYR A 20 2.51 -2.45 13.30
C TYR A 20 1.52 -3.42 12.65
N GLU A 21 0.22 -3.15 12.84
CA GLU A 21 -0.83 -3.85 12.12
C GLU A 21 -0.94 -3.26 10.71
N ARG A 22 -0.93 -4.13 9.70
CA ARG A 22 -1.05 -3.67 8.32
C ARG A 22 -2.40 -3.03 8.09
N HIS A 23 -2.39 -1.81 7.55
CA HIS A 23 -3.60 -1.21 7.01
C HIS A 23 -4.18 -2.10 5.91
N ARG A 24 -5.50 -2.28 5.98
CA ARG A 24 -6.31 -3.06 5.04
C ARG A 24 -7.24 -2.09 4.29
N PRO A 25 -6.73 -1.31 3.33
CA PRO A 25 -7.52 -0.32 2.61
C PRO A 25 -8.78 -0.94 2.00
N GLU A 26 -8.72 -2.20 1.55
CA GLU A 26 -9.84 -2.99 1.04
C GLU A 26 -11.02 -3.14 1.99
N ARG A 27 -10.80 -2.98 3.31
CA ARG A 27 -11.86 -3.00 4.33
C ARG A 27 -12.49 -1.64 4.59
N THR A 28 -11.95 -0.58 3.99
CA THR A 28 -12.48 0.77 4.15
C THR A 28 -13.62 1.02 3.15
N LEU A 29 -14.62 1.79 3.56
CA LEU A 29 -15.71 2.23 2.68
C LEU A 29 -15.19 3.00 1.47
N LEU A 30 -14.14 3.81 1.66
CA LEU A 30 -13.52 4.58 0.59
C LEU A 30 -13.01 3.68 -0.55
N TYR A 31 -12.32 2.58 -0.19
CA TYR A 31 -11.85 1.63 -1.19
C TYR A 31 -13.00 0.97 -1.95
N GLN A 32 -14.07 0.58 -1.27
CA GLN A 32 -15.24 -0.02 -1.91
C GLN A 32 -15.86 0.92 -2.94
N ILE A 33 -16.08 2.18 -2.56
CA ILE A 33 -16.62 3.21 -3.45
C ILE A 33 -15.70 3.42 -4.66
N ILE A 34 -14.40 3.59 -4.42
CA ILE A 34 -13.45 3.82 -5.52
C ILE A 34 -13.42 2.59 -6.44
N ALA A 35 -13.35 1.38 -5.89
CA ALA A 35 -13.29 0.16 -6.69
C ALA A 35 -14.53 -0.04 -7.56
N GLU A 36 -15.71 0.32 -7.04
CA GLU A 36 -16.99 0.17 -7.75
C GLU A 36 -17.22 1.25 -8.80
N TYR A 37 -16.94 2.52 -8.47
CA TYR A 37 -17.33 3.65 -9.31
C TYR A 37 -16.22 4.19 -10.21
N TYR A 38 -14.95 3.88 -9.95
CA TYR A 38 -13.84 4.40 -10.76
C TYR A 38 -13.92 4.00 -12.25
N PRO A 39 -14.24 2.74 -12.63
CA PRO A 39 -14.39 2.38 -14.04
C PRO A 39 -15.52 3.16 -14.73
N ALA A 40 -16.69 3.24 -14.09
CA ALA A 40 -17.83 3.98 -14.63
C ALA A 40 -17.52 5.49 -14.78
N PHE A 41 -16.70 6.04 -13.89
CA PHE A 41 -16.25 7.41 -13.99
C PHE A 41 -15.30 7.64 -15.18
N LEU A 42 -14.41 6.69 -15.48
CA LEU A 42 -13.56 6.74 -16.68
C LEU A 42 -14.41 6.72 -17.97
N ASP A 43 -15.43 5.86 -18.02
CA ASP A 43 -16.35 5.78 -19.15
C ASP A 43 -17.10 7.11 -19.36
N LEU A 44 -17.58 7.72 -18.28
CA LEU A 44 -18.25 9.02 -18.32
C LEU A 44 -17.33 10.13 -18.85
N MET A 45 -16.06 10.15 -18.42
CA MET A 45 -15.09 11.13 -18.91
C MET A 45 -14.80 10.93 -20.40
N SER A 46 -14.60 9.68 -20.82
CA SER A 46 -14.38 9.32 -22.22
C SER A 46 -15.55 9.70 -23.11
N ALA A 47 -16.79 9.44 -22.68
CA ALA A 47 -18.01 9.85 -23.38
C ALA A 47 -18.14 11.38 -23.55
N GLN A 48 -17.57 12.16 -22.63
CA GLN A 48 -17.52 13.62 -22.71
C GLN A 48 -16.33 14.15 -23.52
N GLY A 49 -15.49 13.26 -24.08
CA GLY A 49 -14.26 13.63 -24.77
C GLY A 49 -13.19 14.22 -23.83
N ARG A 50 -13.27 13.90 -22.54
CA ARG A 50 -12.35 14.38 -21.50
C ARG A 50 -11.52 13.21 -20.98
N ALA A 51 -10.27 13.50 -20.63
CA ALA A 51 -9.40 12.55 -19.95
C ALA A 51 -9.05 13.09 -18.57
N LEU A 52 -8.94 12.19 -17.60
CA LEU A 52 -8.40 12.55 -16.29
C LEU A 52 -6.90 12.85 -16.41
N PRO A 53 -6.38 13.82 -15.64
CA PRO A 53 -4.94 14.01 -15.53
C PRO A 53 -4.22 12.71 -15.16
N VAL A 54 -3.05 12.48 -15.76
CA VAL A 54 -2.29 11.21 -15.61
C VAL A 54 -1.95 10.90 -14.16
N ASN A 55 -1.63 11.93 -13.36
CA ASN A 55 -1.35 11.77 -11.94
C ASN A 55 -2.58 11.20 -11.21
N VAL A 56 -3.78 11.69 -11.51
CA VAL A 56 -5.01 11.23 -10.84
C VAL A 56 -5.27 9.76 -11.17
N GLN A 57 -5.16 9.36 -12.43
CA GLN A 57 -5.35 7.96 -12.83
C GLN A 57 -4.36 7.04 -12.13
N ARG A 58 -3.08 7.42 -12.16
CA ARG A 58 -2.00 6.66 -11.52
C ARG A 58 -2.23 6.47 -10.01
N GLU A 59 -2.59 7.53 -9.28
CA GLU A 59 -2.82 7.42 -7.84
C GLU A 59 -4.03 6.53 -7.51
N PHE A 60 -5.11 6.59 -8.30
CA PHE A 60 -6.26 5.69 -8.11
C PHE A 60 -5.92 4.23 -8.42
N GLU A 61 -5.18 3.97 -9.49
CA GLU A 61 -4.71 2.63 -9.83
C GLU A 61 -3.77 2.05 -8.75
N ASP A 62 -2.80 2.85 -8.28
CA ASP A 62 -1.87 2.45 -7.22
C ASP A 62 -2.61 2.17 -5.90
N TYR A 63 -3.60 3.01 -5.55
CA TYR A 63 -4.46 2.80 -4.38
C TYR A 63 -5.26 1.50 -4.47
N LEU A 64 -5.88 1.22 -5.61
CA LEU A 64 -6.65 0.00 -5.83
C LEU A 64 -5.77 -1.25 -5.86
N ARG A 65 -4.55 -1.14 -6.38
CA ARG A 65 -3.55 -2.22 -6.44
C ARG A 65 -3.10 -2.66 -5.04
N CYS A 66 -2.98 -1.72 -4.10
CA CYS A 66 -2.57 -2.02 -2.71
C CYS A 66 -3.57 -2.93 -1.97
N GLY A 67 -4.86 -2.84 -2.26
CA GLY A 67 -5.90 -3.67 -1.62
C GLY A 67 -6.21 -5.02 -2.31
N ARG A 68 -5.71 -5.25 -3.54
CA ARG A 68 -6.04 -6.44 -4.36
C ARG A 68 -5.00 -7.57 -4.26
N LEU A 69 -3.91 -7.40 -3.51
CA LEU A 69 -2.87 -8.42 -3.42
C LEU A 69 -3.30 -9.55 -2.46
N GLU A 70 -3.77 -10.65 -3.03
CA GLU A 70 -3.90 -11.98 -2.37
C GLU A 70 -2.54 -12.58 -1.94
N GLN A 71 -1.43 -11.87 -2.09
CA GLN A 71 -0.10 -12.35 -1.69
C GLN A 71 0.41 -11.62 -0.46
N VAL A 72 0.79 -12.43 0.53
CA VAL A 72 1.22 -12.09 1.89
C VAL A 72 2.55 -11.34 1.89
N SER A 73 2.60 -10.13 1.34
CA SER A 73 3.67 -9.17 1.58
C SER A 73 3.31 -7.80 1.00
N CYS A 74 2.30 -7.14 1.56
CA CYS A 74 2.32 -5.68 1.66
C CYS A 74 3.47 -5.23 2.61
N GLY A 75 4.70 -5.68 2.34
CA GLY A 75 5.85 -4.87 2.62
C GLY A 75 5.76 -3.81 1.55
N CYS A 76 5.38 -2.60 1.93
CA CYS A 76 5.48 -1.45 1.05
C CYS A 76 6.96 -1.27 0.67
N ALA A 77 7.44 -2.04 -0.30
CA ALA A 77 8.46 -1.58 -1.21
C ALA A 77 7.72 -0.62 -2.14
N VAL A 78 7.40 0.57 -1.61
CA VAL A 78 7.24 1.75 -2.46
C VAL A 78 8.54 1.80 -3.21
N SER A 79 8.53 1.47 -4.51
CA SER A 79 9.66 1.71 -5.39
C SER A 79 10.19 3.09 -5.04
N ALA A 80 11.48 3.17 -4.73
CA ALA A 80 12.17 4.34 -4.18
C ALA A 80 12.22 5.53 -5.17
N ALA A 81 11.08 5.94 -5.68
CA ALA A 81 10.86 7.05 -6.56
C ALA A 81 9.82 7.95 -5.89
N THR A 82 10.34 8.91 -5.15
CA THR A 82 9.58 10.04 -4.57
C THR A 82 8.92 9.75 -3.23
N ARG A 83 9.76 9.52 -2.23
CA ARG A 83 9.54 10.08 -0.89
C ARG A 83 9.63 11.62 -1.02
N ARG A 84 8.54 12.28 -1.42
CA ARG A 84 8.35 13.71 -1.18
C ARG A 84 6.91 13.97 -0.78
N ASN A 85 6.78 14.17 0.54
CA ASN A 85 5.72 14.91 1.21
C ASN A 85 4.46 14.11 1.56
N TRP A 86 4.63 13.00 2.27
CA TRP A 86 3.73 12.54 3.33
C TRP A 86 4.57 11.87 4.42
#